data_AF-A0A9W6UBC3-F1
#
_entry.id   AF-A0A9W6UBC3-F1
#
_cell.length_a   1.000
_cell.length_b   1.000
_cell.length_c   1.000
_cell.angle_alpha   90.00
_cell.angle_beta   90.00
_cell.angle_gamma   90.00
#
_symmetry.space_group_name_H-M   'P 1'
#
loop_
_entity.id
_entity.type
_entity.pdbx_description
1 polymer ?
#
loop_
_entity_poly.entity_id
_entity_poly.type
_entity_poly.pdbx_seq_one_letter_code
_entity_poly.pdbx_strand_id
1 'polypeptide(L)'
;MYEASSASSEKRGNMAEEGEGASVIGSSPTVRVSPYPLCERTSPQHLSPPVASSCQRPRVSLDASPERLDQHRLQLVVQGIVKSTVGQRDSSGRVLEIFAANGATFSDIMHKIWEKFSCHVKGMAVKQDDTWTVEKPAESSWTRVMQFKASGRVVPTTKTQQHWSRWAVSQRGENVTLVIYEYGLGISNARALDEFMQACIRPEHTDRSGAAAEASIREIVARLQDVWGATYQGSAVIWRMWANEITRNLNRSTWEIAVLDPPAPRVERLLQAADSQVAQHLTHLTMSTRVALDIVNASIADNEPLQGRWKAFGQCLENQRHALAARKETLEGLLVDIPLPALNEVTDPIPRLENLEDMEHRD
;
A
#
# COMPACT_ATOMS: atom_id res chain seq x y z
N MET A 1 -51.96 -37.42 24.91
CA MET A 1 -52.99 -38.25 24.27
C MET A 1 -52.68 -38.29 22.78
N TYR A 2 -52.43 -39.52 22.30
CA TYR A 2 -52.41 -40.04 20.92
C TYR A 2 -51.51 -39.35 19.88
N GLU A 3 -50.44 -39.96 19.33
CA GLU A 3 -50.39 -41.12 18.39
C GLU A 3 -51.29 -40.92 17.16
N ALA A 4 -50.96 -41.24 15.91
CA ALA A 4 -49.97 -42.14 15.32
C ALA A 4 -49.80 -41.76 13.82
N SER A 5 -48.63 -41.99 13.22
CA SER A 5 -48.28 -43.14 12.33
C SER A 5 -48.83 -43.13 10.90
N SER A 6 -47.90 -43.20 9.94
CA SER A 6 -47.72 -44.27 8.92
C SER A 6 -47.15 -43.66 7.63
N ALA A 7 -45.93 -44.00 7.20
CA ALA A 7 -45.54 -45.21 6.43
C ALA A 7 -46.21 -45.22 5.03
N SER A 8 -45.61 -45.60 3.90
CA SER A 8 -44.44 -46.41 3.56
C SER A 8 -44.25 -46.30 2.04
N SER A 9 -43.05 -46.53 1.49
CA SER A 9 -42.85 -47.49 0.39
C SER A 9 -41.40 -47.53 -0.14
N GLU A 10 -40.88 -48.74 -0.09
CA GLU A 10 -39.64 -49.26 -0.68
C GLU A 10 -39.57 -49.10 -2.20
N LYS A 11 -38.34 -49.08 -2.72
CA LYS A 11 -38.02 -49.84 -3.93
C LYS A 11 -36.61 -50.41 -3.86
N ARG A 12 -36.57 -51.72 -3.65
CA ARG A 12 -35.42 -52.63 -3.78
C ARG A 12 -35.37 -53.13 -5.22
N GLY A 13 -34.18 -53.30 -5.77
CA GLY A 13 -33.96 -53.95 -7.07
C GLY A 13 -32.50 -54.33 -7.25
N ASN A 14 -32.17 -55.57 -6.85
CA ASN A 14 -30.97 -56.30 -7.23
C ASN A 14 -31.21 -56.97 -8.59
N MET A 15 -30.19 -57.06 -9.45
CA MET A 15 -29.88 -58.29 -10.19
C MET A 15 -28.45 -58.27 -10.71
N ALA A 16 -27.73 -59.35 -10.41
CA ALA A 16 -26.47 -59.75 -11.01
C ALA A 16 -26.76 -60.75 -12.13
N GLU A 17 -25.91 -60.80 -13.16
CA GLU A 17 -25.66 -62.04 -13.89
C GLU A 17 -24.29 -61.99 -14.60
N GLU A 18 -23.63 -63.15 -14.55
CA GLU A 18 -22.31 -63.50 -15.07
C GLU A 18 -22.31 -63.73 -16.59
N GLY A 19 -21.11 -63.78 -17.19
CA GLY A 19 -20.93 -64.28 -18.55
C GLY A 19 -19.46 -64.30 -18.98
N GLU A 20 -18.81 -65.43 -18.75
CA GLU A 20 -17.47 -65.80 -19.22
C GLU A 20 -17.33 -65.76 -20.75
N GLY A 21 -16.10 -65.52 -21.22
CA GLY A 21 -15.70 -65.69 -22.61
C GLY A 21 -14.18 -65.71 -22.74
N ALA A 22 -13.56 -66.85 -22.43
CA ALA A 22 -12.16 -67.12 -22.70
C ALA A 22 -11.94 -67.40 -24.20
N SER A 23 -10.87 -66.84 -24.77
CA SER A 23 -10.11 -67.54 -25.83
C SER A 23 -8.65 -67.10 -25.82
N VAL A 24 -7.79 -68.07 -25.52
CA VAL A 24 -6.34 -68.07 -25.67
C VAL A 24 -6.00 -68.47 -27.11
N ILE A 25 -4.89 -67.93 -27.65
CA ILE A 25 -3.79 -68.61 -28.38
C ILE A 25 -3.10 -67.57 -29.29
N GLY A 26 -1.77 -67.44 -29.16
CA GLY A 26 -0.95 -66.73 -30.16
C GLY A 26 0.41 -66.26 -29.66
N SER A 27 1.24 -67.16 -29.15
CA SER A 27 2.64 -66.88 -28.80
C SER A 27 3.51 -66.69 -30.04
N SER A 28 4.35 -65.64 -30.07
CA SER A 28 5.76 -65.70 -30.53
C SER A 28 6.54 -64.43 -30.15
N PRO A 29 7.82 -64.55 -29.75
CA PRO A 29 8.57 -63.45 -29.13
C PRO A 29 9.35 -62.65 -30.17
N THR A 30 9.07 -61.35 -30.28
CA THR A 30 9.93 -60.46 -31.09
C THR A 30 11.10 -59.98 -30.24
N VAL A 31 12.26 -60.56 -30.53
CA VAL A 31 13.59 -60.15 -30.08
C VAL A 31 13.79 -58.66 -30.33
N ARG A 32 13.86 -57.84 -29.27
CA ARG A 32 14.37 -56.46 -29.37
C ARG A 32 15.89 -56.50 -29.28
N VAL A 33 16.53 -56.42 -30.45
CA VAL A 33 17.97 -56.21 -30.60
C VAL A 33 18.32 -54.80 -30.12
N SER A 34 19.24 -54.71 -29.17
CA SER A 34 19.84 -53.45 -28.71
C SER A 34 20.77 -52.89 -29.80
N PRO A 35 20.70 -51.59 -30.16
CA PRO A 35 21.48 -51.01 -31.25
C PRO A 35 22.89 -50.54 -30.84
N TYR A 36 23.40 -50.94 -29.67
CA TYR A 36 24.72 -50.52 -29.19
C TYR A 36 25.71 -51.69 -29.14
N PRO A 37 26.90 -51.58 -29.76
CA PRO A 37 27.92 -52.62 -29.72
C PRO A 37 28.46 -52.81 -28.29
N LEU A 38 28.63 -54.08 -27.90
CA LEU A 38 29.28 -54.52 -26.67
C LEU A 38 30.66 -53.86 -26.53
N CYS A 39 30.85 -53.06 -25.47
CA CYS A 39 32.19 -52.72 -24.99
C CYS A 39 32.65 -53.82 -24.03
N GLU A 40 33.58 -54.64 -24.50
CA GLU A 40 34.33 -55.59 -23.67
C GLU A 40 35.19 -54.86 -22.63
N ARG A 41 35.19 -55.42 -21.41
CA ARG A 41 36.07 -55.01 -20.31
C ARG A 41 37.48 -55.50 -20.58
N THR A 42 38.45 -54.58 -20.57
CA THR A 42 39.87 -54.93 -20.48
C THR A 42 40.55 -54.13 -19.37
N SER A 43 41.27 -54.83 -18.49
CA SER A 43 42.27 -54.30 -17.55
C SER A 43 43.18 -55.48 -17.16
N PRO A 44 44.44 -55.30 -16.73
CA PRO A 44 45.32 -54.11 -16.78
C PRO A 44 46.70 -54.44 -17.38
N GLN A 45 47.48 -53.45 -17.82
CA GLN A 45 48.94 -53.59 -17.92
C GLN A 45 49.68 -52.36 -17.37
N HIS A 46 50.77 -52.70 -16.70
CA HIS A 46 51.56 -51.96 -15.75
C HIS A 46 52.80 -51.39 -16.43
N LEU A 47 52.97 -50.06 -16.45
CA LEU A 47 54.25 -49.40 -16.73
C LEU A 47 54.40 -48.13 -15.88
N SER A 48 55.45 -48.10 -15.07
CA SER A 48 55.86 -46.98 -14.19
C SER A 48 56.82 -46.01 -14.94
N PRO A 49 57.31 -44.92 -14.32
CA PRO A 49 57.09 -43.53 -14.77
C PRO A 49 58.34 -42.86 -15.38
N PRO A 50 58.21 -41.65 -15.97
CA PRO A 50 59.34 -40.76 -16.16
C PRO A 50 59.38 -39.60 -15.16
N VAL A 51 60.60 -39.11 -15.02
CA VAL A 51 61.19 -38.30 -13.95
C VAL A 51 60.81 -36.82 -14.03
N ALA A 52 60.93 -36.18 -12.87
CA ALA A 52 60.73 -34.77 -12.55
C ALA A 52 61.21 -33.74 -13.60
N SER A 53 60.46 -32.65 -13.70
CA SER A 53 60.98 -31.35 -14.09
C SER A 53 60.21 -30.26 -13.35
N SER A 54 60.97 -29.41 -12.67
CA SER A 54 60.51 -28.34 -11.81
C SER A 54 59.95 -27.18 -12.63
N CYS A 55 58.84 -26.59 -12.20
CA CYS A 55 58.59 -25.16 -12.39
C CYS A 55 57.62 -24.63 -11.33
N GLN A 56 58.23 -24.12 -10.26
CA GLN A 56 57.87 -22.96 -9.44
C GLN A 56 56.38 -22.60 -9.26
N ARG A 57 55.90 -22.88 -8.04
CA ARG A 57 54.77 -22.21 -7.38
C ARG A 57 55.07 -20.71 -7.18
N PRO A 58 54.09 -19.80 -7.30
CA PRO A 58 54.18 -18.52 -6.63
C PRO A 58 53.95 -18.75 -5.13
N ARG A 59 55.04 -18.70 -4.35
CA ARG A 59 54.98 -18.45 -2.91
C ARG A 59 54.55 -16.99 -2.73
N VAL A 60 53.34 -16.76 -2.25
CA VAL A 60 53.00 -15.47 -1.63
C VAL A 60 53.67 -15.44 -0.26
N SER A 61 54.45 -14.39 -0.05
CA SER A 61 55.32 -14.15 1.10
C SER A 61 54.55 -14.20 2.42
N LEU A 62 55.00 -15.06 3.34
CA LEU A 62 54.88 -14.79 4.78
C LEU A 62 56.00 -13.81 5.15
N ASP A 63 55.65 -12.66 5.69
CA ASP A 63 56.52 -11.98 6.65
C ASP A 63 55.69 -11.28 7.75
N ALA A 64 56.11 -11.57 9.00
CA ALA A 64 55.83 -11.00 10.32
C ALA A 64 54.40 -10.47 10.68
N SER A 65 53.52 -11.21 11.40
CA SER A 65 53.45 -11.48 12.88
C SER A 65 52.88 -10.31 13.74
N PRO A 66 52.11 -10.50 14.85
CA PRO A 66 51.69 -11.74 15.51
C PRO A 66 50.16 -11.91 15.73
N GLU A 67 49.79 -13.19 15.80
CA GLU A 67 48.84 -13.80 16.73
C GLU A 67 48.15 -12.87 17.77
N ARG A 68 46.84 -12.64 17.59
CA ARG A 68 45.81 -12.67 18.67
C ARG A 68 44.39 -12.34 18.20
N LEU A 69 44.19 -11.75 17.02
CA LEU A 69 42.84 -11.33 16.58
C LEU A 69 42.01 -12.42 15.89
N ASP A 70 42.63 -13.49 15.36
CA ASP A 70 41.92 -14.58 14.66
C ASP A 70 41.51 -15.76 15.54
N GLN A 71 41.93 -15.80 16.82
CA GLN A 71 41.60 -16.91 17.74
C GLN A 71 40.11 -17.00 18.08
N HIS A 72 39.33 -15.96 17.80
CA HIS A 72 37.89 -15.90 18.11
C HIS A 72 36.98 -15.84 16.88
N ARG A 73 37.52 -15.92 15.66
CA ARG A 73 36.69 -15.91 14.45
C ARG A 73 36.27 -17.33 14.10
N LEU A 74 35.00 -17.64 14.33
CA LEU A 74 34.35 -18.86 13.88
C LEU A 74 34.09 -18.77 12.37
N GLN A 75 34.23 -19.91 11.69
CA GLN A 75 33.89 -20.08 10.28
C GLN A 75 33.06 -21.35 10.13
N LEU A 76 32.00 -21.27 9.34
CA LEU A 76 31.15 -22.39 8.97
C LEU A 76 30.88 -22.36 7.47
N VAL A 77 31.24 -23.43 6.76
CA VAL A 77 30.95 -23.59 5.34
C VAL A 77 29.69 -24.43 5.22
N VAL A 78 28.66 -23.86 4.60
CA VAL A 78 27.34 -24.49 4.48
C VAL A 78 26.93 -24.68 3.03
N GLN A 79 26.31 -25.81 2.74
CA GLN A 79 25.62 -26.06 1.47
C GLN A 79 24.12 -26.19 1.74
N GLY A 80 23.35 -25.25 1.19
CA GLY A 80 21.89 -25.24 1.36
C GLY A 80 21.20 -26.31 0.53
N ILE A 81 20.16 -26.94 1.08
CA ILE A 81 19.21 -27.79 0.36
C ILE A 81 17.80 -27.34 0.72
N VAL A 82 17.04 -26.88 -0.28
CA VAL A 82 15.64 -26.47 -0.10
C VAL A 82 14.71 -27.67 -0.27
N LYS A 83 13.80 -27.85 0.68
CA LYS A 83 12.77 -28.89 0.70
C LYS A 83 11.38 -28.31 0.95
N SER A 84 10.38 -28.92 0.36
CA SER A 84 8.98 -28.56 0.58
C SER A 84 8.39 -29.25 1.83
N THR A 85 8.93 -30.40 2.23
CA THR A 85 8.47 -31.16 3.41
C THR A 85 9.64 -31.79 4.18
N VAL A 86 9.42 -32.11 5.47
CA VAL A 86 10.44 -32.79 6.29
C VAL A 86 10.79 -34.18 5.74
N GLY A 87 9.79 -34.93 5.29
CA GLY A 87 9.95 -36.29 4.74
C GLY A 87 10.58 -36.37 3.35
N GLN A 88 10.76 -35.25 2.63
CA GLN A 88 11.37 -35.24 1.30
C GLN A 88 12.83 -35.73 1.37
N ARG A 89 13.30 -36.51 0.40
CA ARG A 89 14.70 -36.99 0.36
C ARG A 89 15.67 -35.84 0.06
N ASP A 90 16.86 -35.87 0.65
CA ASP A 90 17.89 -34.83 0.42
C ASP A 90 18.23 -34.72 -1.08
N SER A 91 18.29 -35.84 -1.80
CA SER A 91 18.58 -35.89 -3.25
C SER A 91 17.50 -35.28 -4.15
N SER A 92 16.29 -35.10 -3.62
CA SER A 92 15.17 -34.47 -4.34
C SER A 92 14.99 -33.00 -4.00
N GLY A 93 15.76 -32.48 -3.04
CA GLY A 93 15.75 -31.07 -2.68
C GLY A 93 16.59 -30.24 -3.66
N ARG A 94 16.29 -28.95 -3.76
CA ARG A 94 17.08 -28.02 -4.60
C ARG A 94 18.35 -27.64 -3.86
N VAL A 95 19.49 -28.10 -4.37
CA VAL A 95 20.82 -27.75 -3.84
C VAL A 95 21.15 -26.30 -4.19
N LEU A 96 21.70 -25.57 -3.23
CA LEU A 96 22.14 -24.18 -3.36
C LEU A 96 23.67 -24.09 -3.39
N GLU A 97 24.17 -22.91 -3.75
CA GLU A 97 25.60 -22.61 -3.72
C GLU A 97 26.19 -22.76 -2.32
N ILE A 98 27.46 -23.16 -2.26
CA ILE A 98 28.22 -23.25 -1.02
C ILE A 98 28.50 -21.83 -0.52
N PHE A 99 28.22 -21.60 0.76
CA PHE A 99 28.41 -20.30 1.40
C PHE A 99 29.26 -20.45 2.66
N ALA A 100 30.28 -19.60 2.79
CA ALA A 100 31.13 -19.54 3.97
C ALA A 100 30.73 -18.36 4.87
N ALA A 101 30.16 -18.66 6.03
CA ALA A 101 29.80 -17.68 7.03
C ALA A 101 30.90 -17.56 8.08
N ASN A 102 31.33 -16.32 8.37
CA ASN A 102 32.38 -16.02 9.35
C ASN A 102 31.84 -15.05 10.40
N GLY A 103 32.15 -15.25 11.68
CA GLY A 103 31.66 -14.42 12.78
C GLY A 103 32.45 -14.57 14.08
N ALA A 104 32.30 -13.65 15.03
CA ALA A 104 32.90 -13.78 16.36
C ALA A 104 32.10 -14.76 17.24
N THR A 105 30.79 -14.81 17.01
CA THR A 105 29.88 -15.76 17.67
C THR A 105 29.12 -16.61 16.66
N PHE A 106 28.52 -17.71 17.12
CA PHE A 106 27.60 -18.49 16.28
C PHE A 106 26.37 -17.67 15.87
N SER A 107 25.92 -16.73 16.71
CA SER A 107 24.81 -15.85 16.37
C SER A 107 25.14 -14.99 15.15
N ASP A 108 26.37 -14.47 15.05
CA ASP A 108 26.82 -13.69 13.88
C ASP A 108 26.86 -14.56 12.61
N ILE A 109 27.28 -15.83 12.75
CA ILE A 109 27.26 -16.83 11.67
C ILE A 109 25.82 -17.07 11.22
N MET A 110 24.91 -17.31 12.17
CA MET A 110 23.51 -17.55 11.89
C MET A 110 22.82 -16.37 11.24
N HIS A 111 23.13 -15.15 11.68
CA HIS A 111 22.61 -13.92 11.07
C HIS A 111 22.99 -13.85 9.59
N LYS A 112 24.24 -14.13 9.24
CA LYS A 112 24.71 -14.16 7.84
C LYS A 112 24.09 -15.29 7.02
N ILE A 113 23.92 -16.46 7.62
CA ILE A 113 23.23 -17.59 6.98
C ILE A 113 21.76 -17.23 6.73
N TRP A 114 21.10 -16.62 7.71
CA TRP A 114 19.73 -16.17 7.61
C TRP A 114 19.55 -15.11 6.52
N GLU A 115 20.39 -14.08 6.51
CA GLU A 115 20.39 -13.06 5.46
C GLU A 115 20.53 -13.66 4.06
N LYS A 116 21.42 -14.65 3.90
CA LYS A 116 21.66 -15.31 2.61
C LYS A 116 20.52 -16.23 2.16
N PHE A 117 19.91 -16.99 3.08
CA PHE A 117 19.02 -18.10 2.74
C PHE A 117 17.55 -17.88 3.11
N SER A 118 17.20 -16.84 3.87
CA SER A 118 15.82 -16.55 4.31
C SER A 118 14.85 -16.35 3.15
N CYS A 119 15.31 -15.84 1.99
CA CYS A 119 14.51 -15.69 0.78
C CYS A 119 13.97 -17.01 0.21
N HIS A 120 14.49 -18.16 0.65
CA HIS A 120 14.00 -19.49 0.28
C HIS A 120 12.92 -20.03 1.22
N VAL A 121 12.68 -19.37 2.36
CA VAL A 121 11.58 -19.70 3.27
C VAL A 121 10.37 -18.88 2.84
N LYS A 122 9.32 -19.55 2.37
CA LYS A 122 8.08 -18.91 1.89
C LYS A 122 7.15 -18.52 3.04
N GLY A 123 7.20 -19.25 4.14
CA GLY A 123 6.40 -18.99 5.35
C GLY A 123 6.73 -19.99 6.45
N MET A 124 6.07 -19.89 7.59
CA MET A 124 6.14 -20.89 8.65
C MET A 124 4.74 -21.42 8.93
N ALA A 125 4.50 -22.68 8.59
CA ALA A 125 3.24 -23.35 8.85
C ALA A 125 3.14 -23.71 10.34
N VAL A 126 2.08 -23.23 10.98
CA VAL A 126 1.74 -23.56 12.36
C VAL A 126 0.36 -24.19 12.37
N LYS A 127 0.22 -25.33 13.06
CA LYS A 127 -1.07 -25.98 13.27
C LYS A 127 -1.45 -25.80 14.73
N GLN A 128 -2.51 -25.04 14.99
CA GLN A 128 -3.06 -24.81 16.32
C GLN A 128 -4.55 -25.17 16.30
N ASP A 129 -5.00 -26.01 17.22
CA ASP A 129 -6.41 -26.44 17.35
C ASP A 129 -7.02 -26.91 16.02
N ASP A 130 -6.30 -27.78 15.32
CA ASP A 130 -6.62 -28.29 13.97
C ASP A 130 -6.72 -27.26 12.84
N THR A 131 -6.41 -26.00 13.11
CA THR A 131 -6.39 -24.92 12.12
C THR A 131 -4.96 -24.63 11.68
N TRP A 132 -4.75 -24.55 10.37
CA TRP A 132 -3.47 -24.14 9.79
C TRP A 132 -3.38 -22.61 9.72
N THR A 133 -2.22 -22.07 10.09
CA THR A 133 -1.88 -20.65 9.95
C THR A 133 -0.49 -20.49 9.34
N VAL A 134 -0.23 -19.31 8.77
CA VAL A 134 1.06 -18.95 8.18
C VAL A 134 1.65 -17.79 8.97
N GLU A 135 2.73 -18.05 9.67
CA GLU A 135 3.52 -17.01 10.36
C GLU A 135 4.68 -16.54 9.47
N LYS A 136 5.07 -15.27 9.64
CA LYS A 136 6.27 -14.74 8.99
C LYS A 136 7.51 -15.34 9.69
N PRO A 137 8.43 -15.96 8.94
CA PRO A 137 9.64 -16.53 9.53
C PRO A 137 10.53 -15.40 10.07
N ALA A 138 10.88 -15.48 11.34
CA ALA A 138 11.83 -14.58 12.00
C ALA A 138 13.15 -15.31 12.26
N GLU A 139 14.27 -14.57 12.30
CA GLU A 139 15.59 -15.12 12.59
C GLU A 139 15.62 -15.84 13.94
N SER A 140 14.94 -15.32 14.96
CA SER A 140 14.84 -15.95 16.28
C SER A 140 14.19 -17.35 16.25
N SER A 141 13.38 -17.63 15.23
CA SER A 141 12.71 -18.92 15.00
C SER A 141 13.35 -19.75 13.89
N TRP A 142 14.62 -19.48 13.53
CA TRP A 142 15.30 -20.20 12.44
C TRP A 142 15.28 -21.72 12.62
N THR A 143 15.31 -22.23 13.86
CA THR A 143 15.26 -23.66 14.17
C THR A 143 13.95 -24.33 13.78
N ARG A 144 12.88 -23.58 13.56
CA ARG A 144 11.58 -24.06 13.07
C ARG A 144 11.54 -24.19 11.56
N VAL A 145 12.49 -23.58 10.84
CA VAL A 145 12.50 -23.53 9.36
C VAL A 145 13.77 -24.07 8.72
N MET A 146 14.85 -24.20 9.49
CA MET A 146 16.16 -24.65 9.03
C MET A 146 16.77 -25.65 10.00
N GLN A 147 17.54 -26.61 9.47
CA GLN A 147 18.25 -27.62 10.25
C GLN A 147 19.65 -27.86 9.69
N PHE A 148 20.65 -27.93 10.56
CA PHE A 148 21.98 -28.36 10.17
C PHE A 148 22.06 -29.89 10.14
N LYS A 149 22.78 -30.40 9.14
CA LYS A 149 23.17 -31.80 9.02
C LYS A 149 24.69 -31.88 8.84
N ALA A 150 25.34 -32.58 9.75
CA ALA A 150 26.77 -32.87 9.70
C ALA A 150 26.95 -34.40 9.59
N SER A 151 27.77 -34.86 8.65
CA SER A 151 28.03 -36.29 8.40
C SER A 151 26.74 -37.13 8.29
N GLY A 152 25.71 -36.58 7.64
CA GLY A 152 24.40 -37.23 7.44
C GLY A 152 23.46 -37.22 8.64
N ARG A 153 23.87 -36.67 9.80
CA ARG A 153 23.04 -36.61 11.02
C ARG A 153 22.52 -35.20 11.27
N VAL A 154 21.25 -35.08 11.65
CA VAL A 154 20.66 -33.80 12.06
C VAL A 154 21.30 -33.34 13.37
N VAL A 155 21.75 -32.10 13.40
CA VAL A 155 22.37 -31.49 14.57
C VAL A 155 21.26 -31.02 15.52
N PRO A 156 21.28 -31.42 16.80
CA PRO A 156 20.30 -30.96 17.77
C PRO A 156 20.33 -29.43 17.92
N THR A 157 19.17 -28.80 17.89
CA THR A 157 19.01 -27.34 17.94
C THR A 157 18.96 -26.77 19.36
N THR A 158 18.85 -27.63 20.38
CA THR A 158 18.77 -27.28 21.82
C THR A 158 20.11 -26.91 22.46
N LYS A 159 21.12 -26.57 21.66
CA LYS A 159 22.46 -26.25 22.14
C LYS A 159 22.55 -24.80 22.64
N THR A 160 23.29 -24.59 23.73
CA THR A 160 23.68 -23.24 24.17
C THR A 160 24.67 -22.62 23.19
N GLN A 161 24.80 -21.28 23.21
CA GLN A 161 25.72 -20.56 22.32
C GLN A 161 27.16 -21.08 22.40
N GLN A 162 27.64 -21.42 23.60
CA GLN A 162 28.98 -22.01 23.79
C GLN A 162 29.12 -23.37 23.10
N HIS A 163 28.10 -24.23 23.18
CA HIS A 163 28.09 -25.52 22.49
C HIS A 163 28.02 -25.35 20.96
N TRP A 164 27.31 -24.34 20.49
CA TRP A 164 27.29 -23.99 19.06
C TRP A 164 28.64 -23.49 18.57
N SER A 165 29.31 -22.61 19.33
CA SER A 165 30.65 -22.13 18.99
C SER A 165 31.66 -23.28 18.94
N ARG A 166 31.66 -24.18 19.93
CA ARG A 166 32.52 -25.39 19.92
C ARG A 166 32.22 -26.29 18.74
N TRP A 167 30.94 -26.49 18.42
CA TRP A 167 30.53 -27.28 17.27
C TRP A 167 31.00 -26.64 15.96
N ALA A 168 30.85 -25.32 15.77
CA ALA A 168 31.33 -24.63 14.58
C ALA A 168 32.86 -24.79 14.40
N VAL A 169 33.64 -24.73 15.50
CA VAL A 169 35.08 -25.03 15.44
C VAL A 169 35.34 -26.48 15.01
N SER A 170 34.57 -27.45 15.50
CA SER A 170 34.71 -28.87 15.12
C SER A 170 34.39 -29.16 13.65
N GLN A 171 33.66 -28.27 12.98
CA GLN A 171 33.29 -28.40 11.56
C GLN A 171 34.17 -27.55 10.64
N ARG A 172 35.29 -26.98 11.15
CA ARG A 172 36.21 -26.20 10.32
C ARG A 172 36.78 -27.06 9.19
N GLY A 173 36.65 -26.56 7.96
CA GLY A 173 37.10 -27.26 6.75
C GLY A 173 36.12 -28.30 6.21
N GLU A 174 35.04 -28.59 6.93
CA GLU A 174 33.97 -29.49 6.49
C GLU A 174 32.80 -28.71 5.88
N ASN A 175 32.13 -29.31 4.90
CA ASN A 175 30.92 -28.75 4.31
C ASN A 175 29.70 -29.27 5.06
N VAL A 176 29.08 -28.41 5.88
CA VAL A 176 27.86 -28.75 6.60
C VAL A 176 26.66 -28.56 5.68
N THR A 177 25.72 -29.50 5.68
CA THR A 177 24.48 -29.33 4.92
C THR A 177 23.48 -28.51 5.75
N LEU A 178 22.92 -27.46 5.17
CA LEU A 178 21.81 -26.70 5.74
C LEU A 178 20.52 -27.08 5.02
N VAL A 179 19.62 -27.79 5.70
CA VAL A 179 18.30 -28.11 5.14
C VAL A 179 17.36 -26.94 5.44
N ILE A 180 16.74 -26.37 4.41
CA ILE A 180 15.81 -25.24 4.48
C ILE A 180 14.43 -25.75 4.07
N TYR A 181 13.44 -25.58 4.93
CA TYR A 181 12.06 -25.99 4.65
C TYR A 181 11.22 -24.79 4.22
N GLU A 182 10.59 -24.88 3.04
CA GLU A 182 9.84 -23.77 2.44
C GLU A 182 8.73 -23.22 3.35
N TYR A 183 8.05 -24.11 4.09
CA TYR A 183 6.98 -23.78 5.05
C TYR A 183 7.33 -24.20 6.48
N GLY A 184 8.61 -24.47 6.75
CA GLY A 184 9.08 -24.92 8.05
C GLY A 184 8.81 -26.39 8.38
N LEU A 185 9.20 -26.76 9.60
CA LEU A 185 9.15 -28.12 10.14
C LEU A 185 7.73 -28.63 10.45
N GLY A 186 6.73 -27.73 10.50
CA GLY A 186 5.33 -28.11 10.71
C GLY A 186 4.77 -29.02 9.61
N ILE A 187 5.37 -28.96 8.41
CA ILE A 187 4.97 -29.78 7.27
C ILE A 187 5.79 -31.08 7.23
N SER A 188 5.26 -32.10 7.91
CA SER A 188 5.94 -33.39 8.05
C SER A 188 6.05 -34.17 6.73
N ASN A 189 4.99 -34.18 5.92
CA ASN A 189 4.88 -34.98 4.70
C ASN A 189 4.05 -34.27 3.61
N ALA A 190 3.97 -34.89 2.43
CA ALA A 190 3.26 -34.32 1.28
C ALA A 190 1.76 -34.12 1.50
N ARG A 191 1.11 -34.97 2.32
CA ARG A 191 -0.31 -34.82 2.66
C ARG A 191 -0.54 -33.60 3.54
N ALA A 192 0.26 -33.44 4.59
CA ALA A 192 0.20 -32.25 5.45
C ALA A 192 0.49 -30.97 4.65
N LEU A 193 1.40 -31.03 3.67
CA LEU A 193 1.64 -29.92 2.75
C LEU A 193 0.39 -29.60 1.93
N ASP A 194 -0.27 -30.59 1.34
CA ASP A 194 -1.46 -30.33 0.52
C ASP A 194 -2.64 -29.81 1.38
N GLU A 195 -2.85 -30.35 2.58
CA GLU A 195 -3.85 -29.84 3.54
C GLU A 195 -3.57 -28.38 3.93
N PHE A 196 -2.31 -28.06 4.25
CA PHE A 196 -1.88 -26.68 4.53
C PHE A 196 -2.05 -25.76 3.33
N MET A 197 -1.64 -26.22 2.14
CA MET A 197 -1.77 -25.45 0.91
C MET A 197 -3.24 -25.16 0.63
N GLN A 198 -4.15 -26.13 0.79
CA GLN A 198 -5.58 -25.92 0.62
C GLN A 198 -6.16 -24.95 1.66
N ALA A 199 -5.75 -25.06 2.92
CA ALA A 199 -6.29 -24.24 3.99
C ALA A 199 -5.80 -22.78 3.95
N CYS A 200 -4.53 -22.54 3.58
CA CYS A 200 -3.89 -21.24 3.77
C CYS A 200 -3.38 -20.57 2.49
N ILE A 201 -3.02 -21.34 1.47
CA ILE A 201 -2.25 -20.85 0.31
C ILE A 201 -3.02 -20.94 -1.02
N ARG A 202 -4.03 -21.82 -1.14
CA ARG A 202 -4.89 -21.90 -2.31
C ARG A 202 -6.13 -21.05 -2.03
N PRO A 203 -6.56 -20.21 -2.99
CA PRO A 203 -7.86 -19.55 -2.92
C PRO A 203 -8.98 -20.59 -2.78
N GLU A 204 -9.98 -20.32 -1.92
CA GLU A 204 -11.14 -21.22 -1.70
C GLU A 204 -11.84 -21.61 -3.01
N HIS A 205 -11.86 -20.68 -3.96
CA HIS A 205 -12.36 -20.90 -5.29
C HIS A 205 -11.21 -20.64 -6.25
N THR A 206 -10.76 -21.67 -6.95
CA THR A 206 -9.83 -21.54 -8.07
C THR A 206 -10.57 -21.79 -9.38
N ASP A 207 -10.20 -21.06 -10.43
CA ASP A 207 -10.72 -21.36 -11.77
C ASP A 207 -10.10 -22.65 -12.32
N ARG A 208 -10.53 -23.08 -13.52
CA ARG A 208 -10.02 -24.31 -14.16
C ARG A 208 -8.50 -24.30 -14.41
N SER A 209 -7.85 -23.14 -14.28
CA SER A 209 -6.41 -22.93 -14.47
C SER A 209 -5.65 -22.77 -13.15
N GLY A 210 -6.32 -22.84 -12.00
CA GLY A 210 -5.70 -22.71 -10.68
C GLY A 210 -5.44 -21.27 -10.23
N ALA A 211 -5.96 -20.26 -10.93
CA ALA A 211 -5.91 -18.86 -10.48
C ALA A 211 -6.99 -18.59 -9.43
N ALA A 212 -6.80 -17.55 -8.61
CA ALA A 212 -7.87 -17.07 -7.72
C ALA A 212 -9.13 -16.79 -8.55
N ALA A 213 -10.25 -17.42 -8.18
CA ALA A 213 -11.49 -17.24 -8.90
C ALA A 213 -11.92 -15.77 -8.85
N GLU A 214 -12.62 -15.33 -9.90
CA GLU A 214 -13.20 -13.99 -9.99
C GLU A 214 -14.03 -13.62 -8.74
N ALA A 215 -14.62 -14.60 -8.03
CA ALA A 215 -15.31 -14.37 -6.77
C ALA A 215 -14.39 -13.79 -5.68
N SER A 216 -13.19 -14.33 -5.50
CA SER A 216 -12.21 -13.84 -4.51
C SER A 216 -11.66 -12.47 -4.90
N ILE A 217 -11.44 -12.21 -6.19
CA ILE A 217 -11.00 -10.89 -6.66
C ILE A 217 -12.09 -9.84 -6.37
N ARG A 218 -13.37 -10.17 -6.61
CA ARG A 218 -14.49 -9.26 -6.31
C ARG A 218 -14.63 -8.97 -4.81
N GLU A 219 -14.40 -9.97 -3.96
CA GLU A 219 -14.41 -9.79 -2.51
C GLU A 219 -13.32 -8.79 -2.07
N ILE A 220 -12.09 -8.95 -2.57
CA ILE A 220 -10.98 -8.03 -2.28
C ILE A 220 -11.27 -6.63 -2.85
N VAL A 221 -11.86 -6.51 -4.05
CA VAL A 221 -12.28 -5.21 -4.60
C VAL A 221 -13.29 -4.53 -3.68
N ALA A 222 -14.30 -5.24 -3.18
CA ALA A 222 -15.30 -4.68 -2.28
C ALA A 222 -14.65 -4.16 -0.99
N ARG A 223 -13.71 -4.92 -0.41
CA ARG A 223 -12.97 -4.50 0.79
C ARG A 223 -12.05 -3.30 0.53
N LEU A 224 -11.35 -3.27 -0.61
CA LEU A 224 -10.53 -2.12 -1.00
C LEU A 224 -11.38 -0.85 -1.14
N GLN A 225 -12.56 -0.96 -1.74
CA GLN A 225 -13.47 0.18 -1.88
C GLN A 225 -14.05 0.65 -0.54
N ASP A 226 -14.30 -0.27 0.39
CA ASP A 226 -14.76 0.07 1.75
C ASP A 226 -13.70 0.88 2.53
N VAL A 227 -12.44 0.43 2.48
CA VAL A 227 -11.33 1.10 3.19
C VAL A 227 -10.88 2.38 2.50
N TRP A 228 -10.74 2.36 1.17
CA TRP A 228 -10.04 3.40 0.41
C TRP A 228 -10.94 4.23 -0.50
N GLY A 229 -12.22 3.89 -0.66
CA GLY A 229 -13.14 4.58 -1.57
C GLY A 229 -13.43 6.03 -1.20
N ALA A 230 -13.19 6.41 0.06
CA ALA A 230 -13.28 7.80 0.50
C ALA A 230 -12.05 8.64 0.12
N THR A 231 -10.90 8.00 -0.11
CA THR A 231 -9.61 8.65 -0.40
C THR A 231 -9.32 8.63 -1.89
N TYR A 232 -9.62 7.52 -2.55
CA TYR A 232 -9.32 7.28 -3.96
C TYR A 232 -10.60 6.97 -4.74
N GLN A 233 -10.69 7.55 -5.94
CA GLN A 233 -11.64 7.17 -6.97
C GLN A 233 -10.91 6.48 -8.12
N GLY A 234 -11.56 5.50 -8.75
CA GLY A 234 -11.00 4.76 -9.86
C GLY A 234 -12.05 3.91 -10.57
N SER A 235 -11.79 3.60 -11.84
CA SER A 235 -12.66 2.69 -12.59
C SER A 235 -12.65 1.28 -12.00
N ALA A 236 -13.70 0.51 -12.24
CA ALA A 236 -13.79 -0.88 -11.79
C ALA A 236 -12.61 -1.76 -12.25
N VAL A 237 -11.97 -1.40 -13.37
CA VAL A 237 -10.78 -2.09 -13.90
C VAL A 237 -9.56 -1.82 -13.03
N ILE A 238 -9.39 -0.59 -12.54
CA ILE A 238 -8.24 -0.19 -11.71
C ILE A 238 -8.35 -0.84 -10.32
N TRP A 239 -9.54 -0.85 -9.73
CA TRP A 239 -9.79 -1.57 -8.48
C TRP A 239 -9.50 -3.07 -8.63
N ARG A 240 -9.95 -3.69 -9.72
CA ARG A 240 -9.62 -5.09 -10.03
C ARG A 240 -8.12 -5.30 -10.23
N MET A 241 -7.41 -4.37 -10.86
CA MET A 241 -5.97 -4.45 -11.05
C MET A 241 -5.25 -4.48 -9.70
N TRP A 242 -5.67 -3.62 -8.76
CA TRP A 242 -5.13 -3.61 -7.41
C TRP A 242 -5.44 -4.91 -6.65
N ALA A 243 -6.69 -5.35 -6.67
CA ALA A 243 -7.08 -6.62 -6.05
C ALA A 243 -6.27 -7.80 -6.62
N ASN A 244 -6.09 -7.85 -7.95
CA ASN A 244 -5.26 -8.85 -8.60
C ASN A 244 -3.80 -8.83 -8.16
N GLU A 245 -3.25 -7.64 -7.90
CA GLU A 245 -1.87 -7.50 -7.41
C GLU A 245 -1.73 -8.05 -5.98
N ILE A 246 -2.72 -7.81 -5.12
CA ILE A 246 -2.79 -8.40 -3.77
C ILE A 246 -2.93 -9.92 -3.84
N THR A 247 -3.86 -10.43 -4.66
CA THR A 247 -4.14 -11.87 -4.73
C THR A 247 -3.07 -12.66 -5.48
N ARG A 248 -2.09 -11.99 -6.11
CA ARG A 248 -1.08 -12.60 -6.97
C ARG A 248 -0.17 -13.61 -6.27
N ASN A 249 0.11 -13.41 -4.99
CA ASN A 249 0.96 -14.31 -4.21
C ASN A 249 0.21 -15.57 -3.71
N LEU A 250 -1.11 -15.66 -3.98
CA LEU A 250 -2.06 -16.69 -3.56
C LEU A 250 -2.16 -16.90 -2.03
N ASN A 251 -1.34 -16.23 -1.23
CA ASN A 251 -1.29 -16.42 0.21
C ASN A 251 -2.39 -15.61 0.91
N ARG A 252 -3.55 -16.25 1.16
CA ARG A 252 -4.74 -15.59 1.70
C ARG A 252 -4.48 -14.92 3.06
N SER A 253 -3.60 -15.49 3.89
CA SER A 253 -3.27 -14.90 5.19
C SER A 253 -2.58 -13.53 5.08
N THR A 254 -2.08 -13.17 3.90
CA THR A 254 -1.47 -11.85 3.65
C THR A 254 -2.45 -10.84 3.07
N TRP A 255 -3.62 -11.27 2.58
CA TRP A 255 -4.56 -10.39 1.89
C TRP A 255 -5.20 -9.38 2.84
N GLU A 256 -5.52 -9.80 4.07
CA GLU A 256 -6.13 -8.89 5.05
C GLU A 256 -5.23 -7.71 5.40
N ILE A 257 -3.94 -7.98 5.58
CA ILE A 257 -2.94 -6.95 5.86
C ILE A 257 -2.73 -6.08 4.62
N ALA A 258 -2.58 -6.70 3.45
CA ALA A 258 -2.31 -5.99 2.19
C ALA A 258 -3.46 -5.09 1.72
N VAL A 259 -4.71 -5.34 2.14
CA VAL A 259 -5.86 -4.46 1.88
C VAL A 259 -5.76 -3.15 2.67
N LEU A 260 -5.12 -3.17 3.83
CA LEU A 260 -4.92 -1.99 4.69
C LEU A 260 -3.70 -1.16 4.28
N ASP A 261 -2.83 -1.69 3.43
CA ASP A 261 -1.68 -0.96 2.90
C ASP A 261 -2.12 -0.03 1.76
N PRO A 262 -1.51 1.17 1.64
CA PRO A 262 -1.79 2.07 0.52
C PRO A 262 -1.41 1.43 -0.83
N PRO A 263 -2.03 1.89 -1.93
CA PRO A 263 -1.78 1.30 -3.24
C PRO A 263 -0.32 1.47 -3.64
N ALA A 264 0.23 0.46 -4.32
CA ALA A 264 1.57 0.57 -4.88
C ALA A 264 1.65 1.76 -5.86
N PRO A 265 2.81 2.43 -6.02
CA PRO A 265 2.93 3.64 -6.85
C PRO A 265 2.47 3.48 -8.30
N ARG A 266 2.43 2.25 -8.81
CA ARG A 266 1.91 1.92 -10.14
C ARG A 266 0.39 2.04 -10.22
N VAL A 267 -0.32 1.54 -9.20
CA VAL A 267 -1.79 1.59 -9.10
C VAL A 267 -2.23 2.98 -8.67
N GLU A 268 -1.50 3.59 -7.73
CA GLU A 268 -1.82 4.91 -7.20
C GLU A 268 -1.91 5.98 -8.30
N ARG A 269 -1.00 5.97 -9.28
CA ARG A 269 -1.03 6.90 -10.42
C ARG A 269 -2.29 6.80 -11.30
N LEU A 270 -2.98 5.67 -11.23
CA LEU A 270 -4.21 5.42 -11.98
C LEU A 270 -5.45 5.79 -11.16
N LEU A 271 -5.31 5.89 -9.84
CA LEU A 271 -6.36 6.34 -8.94
C LEU A 271 -6.37 7.88 -8.89
N GLN A 272 -7.56 8.45 -8.89
CA GLN A 272 -7.78 9.88 -8.67
C GLN A 272 -8.04 10.11 -7.19
N ALA A 273 -7.65 11.27 -6.65
CA ALA A 273 -8.10 11.65 -5.31
C ALA A 273 -9.63 11.80 -5.34
N ALA A 274 -10.32 11.22 -4.37
CA ALA A 274 -11.78 11.33 -4.31
C ALA A 274 -12.19 12.80 -4.13
N ASP A 275 -13.24 13.23 -4.85
CA ASP A 275 -13.75 14.60 -4.99
C ASP A 275 -14.05 15.38 -3.70
N SER A 276 -13.81 14.82 -2.51
CA SER A 276 -14.11 15.44 -1.23
C SER A 276 -13.49 16.83 -1.08
N GLN A 277 -12.24 17.03 -1.51
CA GLN A 277 -11.56 18.32 -1.36
C GLN A 277 -12.07 19.38 -2.35
N VAL A 278 -12.30 19.00 -3.61
CA VAL A 278 -12.79 19.92 -4.65
C VAL A 278 -14.26 20.25 -4.42
N ALA A 279 -15.08 19.27 -4.04
CA ALA A 279 -16.50 19.46 -3.71
C ALA A 279 -16.66 20.36 -2.47
N GLN A 280 -15.85 20.18 -1.43
CA GLN A 280 -15.84 21.08 -0.26
C GLN A 280 -15.46 22.50 -0.64
N HIS A 281 -14.43 22.68 -1.48
CA HIS A 281 -14.01 23.99 -1.94
C HIS A 281 -15.10 24.71 -2.77
N LEU A 282 -15.75 24.00 -3.70
CA LEU A 282 -16.87 24.52 -4.47
C LEU A 282 -18.06 24.89 -3.60
N THR A 283 -18.36 24.08 -2.57
CA THR A 283 -19.43 24.37 -1.61
C THR A 283 -19.14 25.65 -0.83
N HIS A 284 -17.90 25.80 -0.33
CA HIS A 284 -17.49 27.00 0.39
C HIS A 284 -17.52 28.26 -0.50
N LEU A 285 -17.01 28.18 -1.73
CA LEU A 285 -17.10 29.28 -2.69
C LEU A 285 -18.56 29.65 -2.97
N THR A 286 -19.41 28.66 -3.22
CA THR A 286 -20.85 28.89 -3.50
C THR A 286 -21.53 29.61 -2.34
N MET A 287 -21.25 29.20 -1.09
CA MET A 287 -21.80 29.86 0.09
C MET A 287 -21.27 31.29 0.25
N SER A 288 -19.97 31.50 0.08
CA SER A 288 -19.34 32.83 0.13
C SER A 288 -19.93 33.78 -0.93
N THR A 289 -20.08 33.30 -2.17
CA THR A 289 -20.67 34.10 -3.26
C THR A 289 -22.14 34.43 -3.00
N ARG A 290 -22.92 33.50 -2.41
CA ARG A 290 -24.32 33.79 -2.02
C ARG A 290 -24.40 34.88 -0.96
N VAL A 291 -23.59 34.80 0.09
CA VAL A 291 -23.56 35.84 1.14
C VAL A 291 -23.15 37.19 0.56
N ALA A 292 -22.14 37.23 -0.31
CA ALA A 292 -21.73 38.46 -0.98
C ALA A 292 -22.86 39.05 -1.84
N LEU A 293 -23.59 38.20 -2.57
CA LEU A 293 -24.75 38.61 -3.36
C LEU A 293 -25.89 39.17 -2.48
N ASP A 294 -26.18 38.53 -1.36
CA ASP A 294 -27.20 38.99 -0.41
C ASP A 294 -26.85 40.37 0.17
N ILE A 295 -25.58 40.60 0.51
CA ILE A 295 -25.09 41.93 0.98
C ILE A 295 -25.29 42.99 -0.10
N VAL A 296 -24.94 42.68 -1.35
CA VAL A 296 -25.11 43.62 -2.47
C VAL A 296 -26.59 43.91 -2.71
N ASN A 297 -27.45 42.89 -2.69
CA ASN A 297 -28.89 43.06 -2.86
C ASN A 297 -29.50 43.89 -1.73
N ALA A 298 -29.11 43.65 -0.48
CA ALA A 298 -29.53 44.48 0.66
C ALA A 298 -29.10 45.93 0.48
N SER A 299 -27.85 46.17 0.05
CA SER A 299 -27.34 47.53 -0.22
C SER A 299 -28.09 48.23 -1.36
N ILE A 300 -28.50 47.49 -2.40
CA ILE A 300 -29.34 48.02 -3.48
C ILE A 300 -30.72 48.38 -2.94
N ALA A 301 -31.32 47.53 -2.11
CA ALA A 301 -32.62 47.81 -1.50
C ALA A 301 -32.57 49.04 -0.58
N ASP A 302 -31.49 49.24 0.16
CA ASP A 302 -31.28 50.41 1.02
C ASP A 302 -31.09 51.73 0.23
N ASN A 303 -30.72 51.66 -1.05
CA ASN A 303 -30.59 52.85 -1.90
C ASN A 303 -31.93 53.42 -2.37
N GLU A 304 -32.98 52.60 -2.50
CA GLU A 304 -34.33 53.06 -2.86
C GLU A 304 -34.87 54.18 -1.93
N PRO A 305 -34.89 54.01 -0.59
CA PRO A 305 -35.36 55.07 0.30
C PRO A 305 -34.45 56.31 0.27
N LEU A 306 -33.14 56.15 0.04
CA LEU A 306 -32.22 57.28 -0.13
C LEU A 306 -32.55 58.08 -1.39
N GLN A 307 -32.85 57.41 -2.51
CA GLN A 307 -33.28 58.06 -3.73
C GLN A 307 -34.61 58.79 -3.54
N GLY A 308 -35.55 58.21 -2.79
CA GLY A 308 -36.81 58.86 -2.41
C GLY A 308 -36.58 60.15 -1.62
N ARG A 309 -35.70 60.13 -0.61
CA ARG A 309 -35.34 61.32 0.17
C ARG A 309 -34.68 62.40 -0.67
N TRP A 310 -33.79 62.02 -1.60
CA TRP A 310 -33.15 62.96 -2.52
C TRP A 310 -34.17 63.66 -3.43
N LYS A 311 -35.12 62.91 -4.01
CA LYS A 311 -36.21 63.48 -4.82
C LYS A 311 -37.06 64.46 -4.01
N ALA A 312 -37.41 64.10 -2.76
CA ALA A 312 -38.17 64.98 -1.88
C ALA A 312 -37.44 66.29 -1.56
N PHE A 313 -36.12 66.21 -1.32
CA PHE A 313 -35.29 67.41 -1.13
C PHE A 313 -35.27 68.30 -2.36
N GLY A 314 -35.11 67.72 -3.56
CA GLY A 314 -35.18 68.45 -4.83
C GLY A 314 -36.53 69.16 -5.02
N GLN A 315 -37.63 68.49 -4.71
CA GLN A 315 -38.96 69.09 -4.79
C GLN A 315 -39.12 70.27 -3.82
N CYS A 316 -38.59 70.15 -2.59
CA CYS A 316 -38.62 71.23 -1.60
C CYS A 316 -37.85 72.46 -2.08
N LEU A 317 -36.65 72.26 -2.64
CA LEU A 317 -35.83 73.33 -3.19
C LEU A 317 -36.54 74.05 -4.34
N GLU A 318 -37.17 73.29 -5.23
CA GLU A 318 -37.91 73.85 -6.36
C GLU A 318 -39.13 74.66 -5.89
N ASN A 319 -39.86 74.16 -4.88
CA ASN A 319 -40.97 74.90 -4.26
C ASN A 319 -40.49 76.21 -3.63
N GLN A 320 -39.33 76.22 -2.95
CA GLN A 320 -38.73 77.43 -2.41
C GLN A 320 -38.34 78.43 -3.50
N ARG A 321 -37.77 77.95 -4.60
CA ARG A 321 -37.40 78.78 -5.76
C ARG A 321 -38.62 79.50 -6.34
N HIS A 322 -39.73 78.78 -6.54
CA HIS A 322 -40.98 79.36 -7.01
C HIS A 322 -41.55 80.38 -6.01
N ALA A 323 -41.53 80.08 -4.71
CA ALA A 323 -42.02 80.99 -3.68
C ALA A 323 -41.20 82.29 -3.63
N LEU A 324 -39.87 82.22 -3.78
CA LEU A 324 -39.00 83.39 -3.83
C LEU A 324 -39.23 84.21 -5.11
N ALA A 325 -39.43 83.56 -6.26
CA ALA A 325 -39.75 84.24 -7.50
C ALA A 325 -41.07 85.03 -7.39
N ALA A 326 -42.12 84.43 -6.84
CA ALA A 326 -43.41 85.10 -6.63
C ALA A 326 -43.30 86.28 -5.64
N ARG A 327 -42.53 86.13 -4.56
CA ARG A 327 -42.26 87.24 -3.62
C ARG A 327 -41.49 88.36 -4.29
N LYS A 328 -40.49 88.04 -5.11
CA LYS A 328 -39.73 89.02 -5.89
C LYS A 328 -40.67 89.81 -6.80
N GLU A 329 -41.50 89.12 -7.57
CA GLU A 329 -42.49 89.75 -8.45
C GLU A 329 -43.44 90.68 -7.68
N THR A 330 -43.90 90.25 -6.50
CA THR A 330 -44.74 91.08 -5.62
C THR A 330 -44.00 92.35 -5.17
N LEU A 331 -42.74 92.23 -4.75
CA LEU A 331 -41.92 93.38 -4.33
C LEU A 331 -41.62 94.32 -5.49
N GLU A 332 -41.35 93.79 -6.69
CA GLU A 332 -41.15 94.59 -7.90
C GLU A 332 -42.43 95.36 -8.25
N GLY A 333 -43.61 94.74 -8.12
CA GLY A 333 -44.90 95.43 -8.29
C GLY A 333 -45.11 96.55 -7.26
N LEU A 334 -44.87 96.27 -5.97
CA LEU A 334 -44.96 97.30 -4.91
C LEU A 334 -44.01 98.47 -5.16
N LEU A 335 -42.81 98.23 -5.68
CA LEU A 335 -41.84 99.29 -5.97
C LEU A 335 -42.33 100.22 -7.09
N VAL A 336 -43.06 99.70 -8.08
CA VAL A 336 -43.67 100.50 -9.15
C VAL A 336 -44.76 101.42 -8.60
N ASP A 337 -45.48 100.99 -7.56
CA ASP A 337 -46.60 101.72 -6.97
C ASP A 337 -46.20 102.76 -5.91
N ILE A 338 -44.91 102.92 -5.58
CA ILE A 338 -44.45 103.97 -4.67
C ILE A 338 -44.31 105.29 -5.45
N PRO A 339 -45.19 106.29 -5.23
CA PRO A 339 -45.05 107.58 -5.90
C PRO A 339 -43.80 108.30 -5.38
N LEU A 340 -42.98 108.80 -6.29
CA LEU A 340 -41.93 109.75 -5.93
C LEU A 340 -42.62 111.05 -5.48
N PRO A 341 -42.26 111.61 -4.30
CA PRO A 341 -42.81 112.90 -3.90
C PRO A 341 -42.45 113.95 -4.93
N ALA A 342 -43.38 114.85 -5.21
CA ALA A 342 -43.13 115.94 -6.13
C ALA A 342 -42.01 116.84 -5.57
N LEU A 343 -41.14 117.38 -6.43
CA LEU A 343 -39.93 118.13 -6.02
C LEU A 343 -40.23 119.33 -5.09
N ASN A 344 -41.46 119.83 -5.14
CA ASN A 344 -42.03 120.91 -4.34
C ASN A 344 -42.56 120.48 -2.96
N GLU A 345 -42.72 119.18 -2.70
CA GLU A 345 -43.09 118.62 -1.39
C GLU A 345 -41.86 118.20 -0.57
N VAL A 346 -40.70 118.08 -1.23
CA VAL A 346 -39.42 117.83 -0.58
C VAL A 346 -38.85 119.17 -0.10
N THR A 347 -38.96 119.46 1.19
CA THR A 347 -38.32 120.64 1.79
C THR A 347 -36.81 120.45 1.73
N ASP A 348 -36.08 121.39 1.11
CA ASP A 348 -34.62 121.40 1.14
C ASP A 348 -34.15 121.45 2.61
N PRO A 349 -33.38 120.45 3.10
CA PRO A 349 -32.88 120.47 4.47
C PRO A 349 -31.73 121.47 4.66
N ILE A 350 -31.12 121.98 3.58
CA ILE A 350 -29.94 122.86 3.63
C ILE A 350 -30.21 124.18 4.38
N PRO A 351 -31.34 124.89 4.20
CA PRO A 351 -31.65 126.11 4.95
C PRO A 351 -31.96 125.87 6.44
N ARG A 352 -32.21 124.62 6.86
CA ARG A 352 -32.51 124.23 8.26
C ARG A 352 -31.28 123.75 9.03
N LEU A 353 -30.13 123.61 8.37
CA LEU A 353 -28.88 123.35 9.05
C LEU A 353 -28.43 124.64 9.74
N GLU A 354 -28.62 124.72 11.06
CA GLU A 354 -27.85 125.65 11.87
C GLU A 354 -26.36 125.31 11.67
N ASN A 355 -25.57 126.29 11.24
CA ASN A 355 -24.12 126.16 11.28
C ASN A 355 -23.72 125.93 12.73
N LEU A 356 -23.29 124.71 13.05
CA LEU A 356 -22.60 124.44 14.31
C LEU A 356 -21.35 125.32 14.32
N GLU A 357 -21.18 126.14 15.37
CA GLU A 357 -19.93 126.87 15.57
C GLU A 357 -18.77 125.88 15.55
N ASP A 358 -17.78 126.15 14.70
CA ASP A 358 -16.53 125.41 14.66
C ASP A 358 -15.78 125.64 15.99
N MET A 359 -15.87 124.66 16.88
CA MET A 359 -15.20 124.66 18.18
C MET A 359 -13.76 124.12 18.07
N GLU A 360 -13.29 123.73 16.88
CA GLU A 360 -11.95 123.16 16.66
C GLU A 360 -10.87 124.25 16.43
N HIS A 361 -11.27 125.51 16.30
CA HIS A 361 -10.39 126.66 16.05
C HIS A 361 -10.63 127.86 17.00
N ARG A 362 -10.90 127.61 18.29
CA ARG A 362 -10.74 128.64 19.35
C ARG A 362 -9.48 128.34 20.17
N ASP A 363 -8.51 129.24 20.05
CA ASP A 363 -7.27 129.32 20.83
C ASP A 363 -7.49 129.48 22.34
#